data_AF-A0A3D0HIF5-F1
#
_entry.id   AF-A0A3D0HIF5-F1
#
_cell.length_a   1.000
_cell.length_b   1.000
_cell.length_c   1.000
_cell.angle_alpha   90.00
_cell.angle_beta   90.00
_cell.angle_gamma   90.00
#
_symmetry.space_group_name_H-M   'P 1'
#
loop_
_entity.id
_entity.type
_entity.pdbx_description
1 polymer ?
#
loop_
_entity_poly.entity_id
_entity_poly.type
_entity_poly.pdbx_seq_one_letter_code
_entity_poly.pdbx_strand_id
1 'polypeptide(L)' 'MLKELGHESSALGVARMYSLIASTLIIDNVDADLKPAIEALGMRCVVTNTIMADPKISAELARTTLASLKGK' A
#
# COMPACT_ATOMS: atom_id res chain seq x y z
N MET A 1 11.29 13.26 -7.68
CA MET A 1 10.05 12.73 -8.30
C MET A 1 8.75 13.17 -7.61
N LEU A 2 8.22 12.56 -6.53
CA LEU A 2 6.88 12.93 -6.02
C LEU A 2 6.78 14.38 -5.51
N LYS A 3 7.74 14.78 -4.65
CA LYS A 3 7.79 16.16 -4.12
C LYS A 3 8.00 17.21 -5.20
N GLU A 4 8.81 16.90 -6.22
CA GLU A 4 9.06 17.79 -7.37
C GLU A 4 7.80 18.03 -8.22
N LEU A 5 6.86 17.08 -8.20
CA LEU A 5 5.55 17.19 -8.84
C LEU A 5 4.47 17.75 -7.90
N GLY A 6 4.84 18.22 -6.70
CA GLY A 6 3.92 18.82 -5.73
C GLY A 6 3.11 17.81 -4.91
N HIS A 7 3.47 16.51 -4.93
CA HIS A 7 2.77 15.49 -4.18
C HIS A 7 3.41 15.19 -2.82
N GLU A 8 2.57 14.76 -1.87
CA GLU A 8 3.05 14.20 -0.61
C GLU A 8 3.78 12.87 -0.86
N SER A 9 5.03 12.77 -0.42
CA SER A 9 5.84 11.56 -0.55
C SER A 9 5.58 10.61 0.62
N SER A 10 4.35 10.10 0.70
CA SER A 10 3.90 9.14 1.71
C SER A 10 3.01 8.07 1.08
N ALA A 11 2.80 6.95 1.78
CA ALA A 11 1.88 5.92 1.33
C ALA A 11 0.44 6.45 1.17
N LEU A 12 0.02 7.37 2.03
CA LEU A 12 -1.27 8.05 1.91
C LEU A 12 -1.35 8.96 0.67
N GLY A 13 -0.25 9.63 0.33
CA GLY A 13 -0.13 10.39 -0.93
C GLY A 13 -0.36 9.51 -2.16
N VAL A 14 0.29 8.34 -2.18
CA VAL A 14 0.09 7.33 -3.23
C VAL A 14 -1.34 6.80 -3.24
N ALA A 15 -1.93 6.50 -2.07
CA ALA A 15 -3.31 6.05 -1.97
C ALA A 15 -4.30 7.03 -2.61
N ARG A 16 -4.14 8.34 -2.37
CA ARG A 16 -4.99 9.37 -2.99
C ARG A 16 -4.87 9.42 -4.51
N MET A 17 -3.69 9.15 -5.06
CA MET A 17 -3.50 9.11 -6.52
C MET A 17 -4.21 7.91 -7.17
N TYR A 18 -4.29 6.79 -6.45
CA TYR A 18 -4.80 5.53 -6.99
C TYR A 18 -6.21 5.15 -6.52
N SER A 19 -6.84 5.93 -5.63
CA SER A 19 -8.12 5.58 -4.99
C SER A 19 -9.28 5.32 -5.97
N LEU A 20 -9.24 5.94 -7.16
CA LEU A 20 -10.27 5.75 -8.19
C LEU A 20 -10.17 4.42 -8.94
N ILE A 21 -9.02 3.74 -8.89
CA ILE A 21 -8.79 2.52 -9.68
C ILE A 21 -8.33 1.31 -8.86
N ALA A 22 -7.67 1.53 -7.72
CA ALA A 22 -7.16 0.47 -6.88
C ALA A 22 -8.13 0.19 -5.73
N SER A 23 -8.53 -1.07 -5.57
CA SER A 23 -9.38 -1.51 -4.45
C SER A 23 -8.59 -1.86 -3.19
N THR A 24 -7.29 -2.17 -3.32
CA THR A 24 -6.42 -2.58 -2.22
C THR A 24 -5.05 -1.92 -2.38
N LEU A 25 -4.48 -1.45 -1.26
CA LEU A 25 -3.12 -0.96 -1.16
C LEU A 25 -2.39 -1.71 -0.04
N ILE A 26 -1.12 -2.05 -0.29
CA ILE A 26 -0.25 -2.74 0.67
C ILE A 26 0.87 -1.77 1.03
N ILE A 27 1.07 -1.55 2.33
CA ILE A 27 2.04 -0.59 2.86
C ILE A 27 2.95 -1.25 3.89
N ASP A 28 4.07 -0.60 4.18
CA ASP A 28 5.03 -1.10 5.15
C ASP A 28 4.54 -0.95 6.61
N ASN A 29 5.13 -1.71 7.52
CA ASN A 29 4.90 -1.59 8.96
C ASN A 29 5.23 -0.19 9.49
N VAL A 30 6.22 0.50 8.90
CA VAL A 30 6.59 1.86 9.33
C VAL A 30 5.49 2.90 9.02
N ASP A 31 4.58 2.59 8.08
CA ASP A 31 3.46 3.43 7.68
C ASP A 31 2.12 2.97 8.30
N ALA A 32 2.15 2.04 9.28
CA ALA A 32 0.95 1.41 9.84
C ALA A 32 -0.10 2.43 10.32
N ASP A 33 0.33 3.56 10.88
CA ASP A 33 -0.55 4.62 11.38
C ASP A 33 -1.35 5.33 10.26
N LEU A 34 -0.94 5.19 9.00
CA LEU A 34 -1.67 5.74 7.84
C LEU A 34 -2.85 4.86 7.40
N LYS A 35 -2.93 3.62 7.88
CA LYS A 35 -3.97 2.64 7.51
C LYS A 35 -5.40 3.21 7.62
N PRO A 36 -5.82 3.85 8.73
CA PRO A 36 -7.20 4.36 8.84
C PRO A 36 -7.50 5.45 7.80
N ALA A 37 -6.55 6.33 7.52
CA ALA A 37 -6.70 7.40 6.54
C ALA A 37 -6.78 6.85 5.10
N ILE A 38 -6.03 5.79 4.79
CA ILE A 38 -6.11 5.08 3.51
C ILE A 38 -7.45 4.36 3.36
N GLU A 39 -7.93 3.69 4.42
CA GLU A 39 -9.22 3.01 4.41
C GLU A 39 -10.40 3.98 4.24
N ALA A 40 -10.29 5.21 4.77
CA ALA A 40 -11.26 6.27 4.54
C ALA A 40 -11.37 6.72 3.07
N LEU A 41 -10.37 6.41 2.21
CA LEU A 41 -10.44 6.64 0.76
C LEU A 41 -11.23 5.54 0.01
N GLY A 42 -11.80 4.56 0.73
CA GLY A 42 -12.55 3.44 0.14
C GLY A 42 -11.68 2.27 -0.32
N MET A 43 -10.38 2.28 0.03
CA MET A 43 -9.45 1.19 -0.28
C MET A 43 -9.34 0.22 0.90
N ARG A 44 -9.08 -1.06 0.64
CA ARG A 44 -8.55 -1.96 1.66
C ARG A 44 -7.08 -1.65 1.88
N CYS A 45 -6.65 -1.43 3.13
CA CYS A 45 -5.23 -1.23 3.44
C CYS A 45 -4.65 -2.43 4.20
N VAL A 46 -3.65 -3.08 3.61
CA VAL A 46 -2.90 -4.19 4.24
C VAL A 46 -1.53 -3.69 4.68
N VAL A 47 -1.19 -3.93 5.93
CA VAL A 47 0.11 -3.55 6.51
C VAL A 47 0.95 -4.81 6.66
N THR A 48 2.16 -4.83 6.12
CA THR A 48 3.11 -5.95 6.22
C THR A 48 4.54 -5.48 5.97
N ASN A 49 5.54 -6.36 6.06
CA ASN A 49 6.90 -6.03 5.64
C ASN A 49 6.96 -5.93 4.10
N THR A 50 7.29 -4.76 3.58
CA THR A 50 7.40 -4.51 2.14
C THR A 50 8.85 -4.37 1.66
N ILE A 51 9.82 -4.39 2.58
CA ILE A 51 11.24 -4.29 2.26
C ILE A 51 11.73 -5.60 1.67
N MET A 52 11.88 -5.64 0.34
CA MET A 52 12.35 -6.78 -0.44
C MET A 52 13.88 -6.98 -0.34
N ALA A 53 14.39 -7.14 0.89
CA ALA A 53 15.82 -7.31 1.15
C ALA A 53 16.39 -8.63 0.61
N ASP A 54 15.55 -9.66 0.50
CA ASP A 54 15.92 -10.96 -0.07
C ASP A 54 14.72 -11.64 -0.78
N PRO A 55 14.97 -12.66 -1.63
CA PRO A 55 13.92 -13.32 -2.40
C PRO A 55 12.83 -14.00 -1.58
N LYS A 56 13.12 -14.44 -0.35
CA LYS A 56 12.14 -15.07 0.54
C LYS A 56 11.12 -14.03 1.00
N ILE A 57 11.59 -12.86 1.44
CA ILE A 57 10.70 -11.75 1.84
C ILE A 57 9.86 -11.29 0.65
N SER A 58 10.47 -11.15 -0.54
CA SER A 58 9.73 -10.80 -1.77
C SER A 58 8.62 -11.80 -2.09
N ALA A 59 8.90 -13.10 -1.93
CA ALA A 59 7.90 -14.15 -2.15
C ALA A 59 6.77 -14.13 -1.11
N GLU A 60 7.07 -13.78 0.14
CA GLU A 60 6.05 -13.61 1.21
C GLU A 60 5.17 -12.39 0.97
N LEU A 61 5.76 -11.26 0.54
CA LEU A 61 5.02 -10.08 0.13
C LEU A 61 4.10 -10.41 -1.06
N ALA A 62 4.62 -11.08 -2.09
CA ALA A 62 3.82 -11.50 -3.25
C ALA A 62 2.62 -12.39 -2.85
N ARG A 63 2.84 -13.36 -1.95
CA ARG A 63 1.75 -14.20 -1.40
C ARG A 63 0.72 -13.37 -0.64
N THR A 64 1.17 -12.41 0.17
CA THR A 64 0.29 -11.48 0.88
C THR A 64 -0.55 -10.65 -0.09
N THR A 65 0.06 -10.16 -1.17
CA THR A 65 -0.65 -9.42 -2.23
C THR A 65 -1.75 -10.27 -2.86
N LEU A 66 -1.44 -11.50 -3.27
CA LEU A 66 -2.43 -12.40 -3.86
C LEU A 66 -3.56 -12.75 -2.88
N ALA A 67 -3.23 -13.01 -1.60
CA ALA A 67 -4.22 -13.29 -0.57
C ALA A 67 -5.08 -12.07 -0.18
N SER A 68 -4.61 -10.85 -0.48
CA SER A 68 -5.34 -9.61 -0.22
C SER A 68 -6.48 -9.34 -1.22
N LEU A 69 -6.48 -10.05 -2.36
CA LEU A 69 -7.55 -9.99 -3.34
C LEU A 69 -8.84 -10.55 -2.72
N LYS A 70 -9.91 -9.74 -2.67
CA LYS A 70 -11.27 -10.27 -2.60
C LYS A 70 -11.83 -10.27 -4.01
N GLY A 71 -12.36 -11.40 -4.45
CA GLY A 71 -13.20 -11.45 -5.64
C GLY A 71 -14.35 -10.45 -5.49
N LYS A 72 -14.68 -9.74 -6.57
CA LYS A 72 -15.91 -8.94 -6.63
C LYS A 72 -17.12 -9.84 -6.42
#